data_AF-A0AAW6UPN7-F1
#
_entry.id   AF-A0AAW6UPN7-F1
#
_cell.length_a   1.000
_cell.length_b   1.000
_cell.length_c   1.000
_cell.angle_alpha   90.00
_cell.angle_beta   90.00
_cell.angle_gamma   90.00
#
_symmetry.space_group_name_H-M   'P 1'
#
loop_
_entity.id
_entity.type
_entity.pdbx_description
1 polymer ?
#
loop_
_entity_poly.entity_id
_entity_poly.type
_entity_poly.pdbx_seq_one_letter_code
_entity_poly.pdbx_strand_id
1 'polypeptide(L)'
;MKSKQANLESLQANLDRTRANLAAHEQKNDELHHELNMFRAETGTLKNKLEKLSQYQAVLDIEQYVAERKNQVENFVEVTKTEAESLLQNMKAYIEKVRHYLDSYEKNSKQKLEIEAREKLHGFYNQATQQQNLTDISRALEKKINGYGTGYLLPAHTLLDELIDGYKHIDAALHLKEVQRKIKNAIEHNCVGDCDYVEEKRRLSAIALVTHVFNSKADLYLSRLRHDNMGELIQSLQDDFILVNHYGAAFSYARIQASFLGLRLEELKFAALVLAFKEKQREQQSQMQQQMVEG
;
A
#
# COMPACT_ATOMS: atom_id res chain seq x y z
N MET A 1 -112.85 -92.56 -55.08
CA MET A 1 -111.71 -92.79 -56.01
C MET A 1 -111.08 -91.49 -56.55
N LYS A 2 -111.81 -90.36 -56.72
CA LYS A 2 -111.27 -89.07 -57.23
C LYS A 2 -110.26 -88.31 -56.32
N SER A 3 -110.13 -88.62 -55.02
CA SER A 3 -109.21 -87.87 -54.13
C SER A 3 -107.76 -88.37 -54.11
N LYS A 4 -107.47 -89.57 -54.64
CA LYS A 4 -106.10 -90.10 -54.70
C LYS A 4 -105.27 -89.51 -55.86
N GLN A 5 -105.93 -89.09 -56.94
CA GLN A 5 -105.27 -88.55 -58.14
C GLN A 5 -104.83 -87.08 -57.96
N ALA A 6 -105.69 -86.24 -57.35
CA ALA A 6 -105.35 -84.85 -57.03
C ALA A 6 -104.22 -84.72 -55.98
N ASN A 7 -104.10 -85.68 -55.06
CA ASN A 7 -102.99 -85.75 -54.11
C ASN A 7 -101.67 -86.18 -54.76
N LEU A 8 -101.71 -87.01 -55.81
CA LEU A 8 -100.52 -87.41 -56.57
C LEU A 8 -99.98 -86.25 -57.40
N GLU A 9 -100.86 -85.49 -58.07
CA GLU A 9 -100.46 -84.29 -58.83
C GLU A 9 -99.92 -83.18 -57.92
N SER A 10 -100.50 -82.97 -56.73
CA SER A 10 -99.97 -81.98 -55.77
C SER A 10 -98.63 -82.41 -55.16
N LEU A 11 -98.42 -83.71 -54.91
CA LEU A 11 -97.12 -84.23 -54.49
C LEU A 11 -96.08 -84.08 -55.59
N GLN A 12 -96.44 -84.31 -56.84
CA GLN A 12 -95.52 -84.21 -57.97
C GLN A 12 -95.14 -82.75 -58.26
N ALA A 13 -96.10 -81.83 -58.20
CA ALA A 13 -95.84 -80.40 -58.28
C ALA A 13 -94.97 -79.89 -57.11
N ASN A 14 -95.16 -80.41 -55.90
CA ASN A 14 -94.28 -80.10 -54.76
C ASN A 14 -92.87 -80.67 -54.95
N LEU A 15 -92.75 -81.88 -55.50
CA LEU A 15 -91.46 -82.51 -55.85
C LEU A 15 -90.69 -81.71 -56.90
N ASP A 16 -91.39 -81.19 -57.91
CA ASP A 16 -90.76 -80.38 -58.95
C ASP A 16 -90.40 -78.98 -58.43
N ARG A 17 -91.20 -78.40 -57.52
CA ARG A 17 -90.87 -77.15 -56.82
C ARG A 17 -89.68 -77.31 -55.88
N THR A 18 -89.60 -78.42 -55.15
CA THR A 18 -88.46 -78.71 -54.28
C THR A 18 -87.21 -78.98 -55.09
N ARG A 19 -87.31 -79.66 -56.25
CA ARG A 19 -86.19 -79.81 -57.20
C ARG A 19 -85.72 -78.47 -57.78
N ALA A 20 -86.63 -77.59 -58.17
CA ALA A 20 -86.28 -76.26 -58.67
C ALA A 20 -85.62 -75.39 -57.59
N ASN A 21 -86.14 -75.44 -56.35
CA ASN A 21 -85.53 -74.75 -55.22
C ASN A 21 -84.16 -75.35 -54.85
N LEU A 22 -84.01 -76.67 -54.92
CA LEU A 22 -82.73 -77.35 -54.71
C LEU A 22 -81.70 -76.90 -55.74
N ALA A 23 -82.07 -76.87 -57.02
CA ALA A 23 -81.21 -76.40 -58.10
C ALA A 23 -80.82 -74.91 -57.94
N ALA A 24 -81.75 -74.06 -57.51
CA ALA A 24 -81.46 -72.65 -57.23
C ALA A 24 -80.54 -72.46 -56.01
N HIS A 25 -80.70 -73.30 -54.98
CA HIS A 25 -79.79 -73.32 -53.83
C HIS A 25 -78.40 -73.86 -54.20
N GLU A 26 -78.33 -74.88 -55.07
CA GLU A 26 -77.06 -75.39 -55.61
C GLU A 26 -76.34 -74.32 -56.41
N GLN A 27 -77.03 -73.62 -57.32
CA GLN A 27 -76.43 -72.51 -58.09
C GLN A 27 -75.94 -71.38 -57.18
N LYS A 28 -76.73 -70.99 -56.17
CA LYS A 28 -76.32 -69.96 -55.21
C LYS A 28 -75.13 -70.43 -54.36
N ASN A 29 -75.06 -71.72 -54.04
CA ASN A 29 -73.94 -72.30 -53.32
C ASN A 29 -72.67 -72.29 -54.21
N ASP A 30 -72.80 -72.56 -55.50
CA ASP A 30 -71.70 -72.48 -56.47
C ASP A 30 -71.20 -71.05 -56.64
N GLU A 31 -72.09 -70.05 -56.70
CA GLU A 31 -71.74 -68.62 -56.72
C GLU A 31 -71.01 -68.20 -55.44
N LEU A 32 -71.53 -68.57 -54.27
CA LEU A 32 -70.87 -68.34 -52.98
C LEU A 32 -69.51 -69.03 -52.91
N HIS A 33 -69.38 -70.25 -53.42
CA HIS A 33 -68.11 -70.96 -53.51
C HIS A 33 -67.12 -70.23 -54.43
N HIS A 34 -67.58 -69.65 -55.52
CA HIS A 34 -66.76 -68.84 -56.41
C HIS A 34 -66.26 -67.57 -55.74
N GLU A 35 -67.12 -66.83 -55.05
CA GLU A 35 -66.75 -65.64 -54.27
C GLU A 35 -65.77 -65.98 -53.13
N LEU A 36 -66.01 -67.09 -52.42
CA LEU A 36 -65.10 -67.58 -51.38
C LEU A 36 -63.72 -67.91 -51.96
N ASN A 37 -63.67 -68.49 -53.16
CA ASN A 37 -62.42 -68.79 -53.85
C ASN A 37 -61.70 -67.52 -54.31
N MET A 38 -62.43 -66.49 -54.75
CA MET A 38 -61.87 -65.18 -55.10
C MET A 38 -61.27 -64.47 -53.87
N PHE A 39 -62.00 -64.39 -52.75
CA PHE A 39 -61.46 -63.78 -51.52
C PHE A 39 -60.27 -64.57 -50.95
N ARG A 40 -60.28 -65.90 -51.08
CA ARG A 40 -59.11 -66.74 -50.72
C ARG A 40 -57.90 -66.41 -51.60
N ALA A 41 -58.11 -66.22 -52.90
CA ALA A 41 -57.05 -65.82 -53.82
C ALA A 41 -56.50 -64.44 -53.45
N GLU A 42 -57.35 -63.44 -53.21
CA GLU A 42 -56.93 -62.10 -52.77
C GLU A 42 -56.16 -62.13 -51.45
N THR A 43 -56.66 -62.88 -50.46
CA THR A 43 -55.99 -63.08 -49.18
C THR A 43 -54.61 -63.73 -49.38
N GLY A 44 -54.51 -64.69 -50.30
CA GLY A 44 -53.23 -65.28 -50.71
C GLY A 44 -52.28 -64.26 -51.33
N THR A 45 -52.77 -63.38 -52.21
CA THR A 45 -51.93 -62.33 -52.82
C THR A 45 -51.45 -61.28 -51.81
N LEU A 46 -52.31 -60.89 -50.85
CA LEU A 46 -51.95 -59.95 -49.80
C LEU A 46 -50.95 -60.56 -48.82
N LYS A 47 -51.13 -61.84 -48.45
CA LYS A 47 -50.13 -62.58 -47.65
C LYS A 47 -48.79 -62.66 -48.37
N ASN A 48 -48.77 -62.97 -49.67
CA ASN A 48 -47.53 -62.98 -50.45
C ASN A 48 -46.87 -61.60 -50.54
N LYS A 49 -47.64 -60.50 -50.61
CA LYS A 49 -47.09 -59.13 -50.54
C LYS A 49 -46.54 -58.81 -49.16
N LEU A 50 -47.22 -59.23 -48.09
CA LEU A 50 -46.77 -59.08 -46.72
C LEU A 50 -45.46 -59.85 -46.48
N GLU A 51 -45.35 -61.08 -46.96
CA GLU A 51 -44.11 -61.89 -46.89
C GLU A 51 -42.96 -61.25 -47.67
N LYS A 52 -43.25 -60.65 -48.84
CA LYS A 52 -42.24 -59.88 -49.58
C LYS A 52 -41.80 -58.62 -48.82
N LEU A 53 -42.72 -57.95 -48.11
CA LEU A 53 -42.41 -56.76 -47.32
C LEU A 53 -41.74 -57.09 -45.99
N SER A 54 -42.03 -58.24 -45.38
CA SER A 54 -41.36 -58.69 -44.14
C SER A 54 -39.87 -58.95 -44.35
N GLN A 55 -39.43 -59.22 -45.59
CA GLN A 55 -38.01 -59.29 -45.93
C GLN A 55 -37.26 -57.96 -45.71
N TYR A 56 -37.97 -56.83 -45.65
CA TYR A 56 -37.40 -55.50 -45.42
C TYR A 56 -37.41 -55.07 -43.94
N GLN A 57 -37.82 -55.93 -43.00
CA GLN A 57 -37.79 -55.62 -41.57
C GLN A 57 -36.37 -55.26 -41.10
N ALA A 58 -35.36 -55.94 -41.64
CA ALA A 58 -33.95 -55.66 -41.35
C ALA A 58 -33.54 -54.22 -41.73
N VAL A 59 -34.17 -53.60 -42.74
CA VAL A 59 -33.88 -52.21 -43.13
C VAL A 59 -34.39 -51.25 -42.07
N LEU A 60 -35.60 -51.47 -41.52
CA LEU A 60 -36.15 -50.66 -40.43
C LEU A 60 -35.32 -50.79 -39.15
N ASP A 61 -34.87 -52.00 -38.82
CA ASP A 61 -34.02 -52.23 -37.66
C ASP A 61 -32.65 -51.54 -37.83
N ILE A 62 -32.09 -51.53 -39.05
CA ILE A 62 -30.86 -50.80 -39.37
C ILE A 62 -31.08 -49.29 -39.28
N GLU A 63 -32.22 -48.75 -39.75
CA GLU A 63 -32.53 -47.33 -39.63
C GLU A 63 -32.64 -46.88 -38.17
N GLN A 64 -33.31 -47.67 -37.34
CA GLN A 64 -33.37 -47.44 -35.89
C GLN A 64 -31.97 -47.50 -35.26
N TYR A 65 -31.17 -48.51 -35.59
CA TYR A 65 -29.79 -48.63 -35.13
C TYR A 65 -28.93 -47.43 -35.55
N VAL A 66 -29.06 -46.97 -36.80
CA VAL A 66 -28.34 -45.79 -37.30
C VAL A 66 -28.78 -44.52 -36.57
N ALA A 67 -30.08 -44.37 -36.28
CA ALA A 67 -30.60 -43.25 -35.51
C ALA A 67 -30.07 -43.25 -34.06
N GLU A 68 -30.07 -44.41 -33.40
CA GLU A 68 -29.50 -44.57 -32.07
C GLU A 68 -28.00 -44.27 -32.04
N ARG A 69 -27.24 -44.76 -33.03
CA ARG A 69 -25.81 -44.48 -33.13
C ARG A 69 -25.52 -43.01 -33.40
N LYS A 70 -26.33 -42.34 -34.22
CA LYS A 70 -26.23 -40.89 -34.43
C LYS A 70 -26.47 -40.12 -33.13
N ASN A 71 -27.52 -40.45 -32.38
CA ASN A 71 -27.80 -39.82 -31.09
C ASN A 71 -26.67 -40.07 -30.08
N GLN A 72 -26.10 -41.28 -30.05
CA GLN A 72 -24.94 -41.58 -29.20
C GLN A 72 -23.71 -40.75 -29.57
N VAL A 73 -23.44 -40.59 -30.87
CA VAL A 73 -22.32 -39.78 -31.35
C VAL A 73 -22.56 -38.30 -31.04
N GLU A 74 -23.75 -37.77 -31.27
CA GLU A 74 -24.10 -36.38 -30.93
C GLU A 74 -23.97 -36.12 -29.44
N ASN A 75 -24.51 -37.01 -28.59
CA ASN A 75 -24.35 -36.90 -27.14
C ASN A 75 -22.87 -36.95 -26.71
N PHE A 76 -22.07 -37.84 -27.31
CA PHE A 76 -20.64 -37.92 -27.01
C PHE A 76 -19.89 -36.65 -27.44
N VAL A 77 -20.22 -36.09 -28.61
CA VAL A 77 -19.66 -34.82 -29.09
C VAL A 77 -20.05 -33.66 -28.16
N GLU A 78 -21.29 -33.59 -27.69
CA GLU A 78 -21.72 -32.56 -26.74
C GLU A 78 -21.03 -32.69 -25.38
N VAL A 79 -20.93 -33.92 -24.84
CA VAL A 79 -20.24 -34.18 -23.56
C VAL A 79 -18.76 -33.80 -23.68
N THR A 80 -18.06 -34.27 -24.72
CA THR A 80 -16.64 -33.91 -24.92
C THR A 80 -16.44 -32.41 -25.13
N LYS A 81 -17.35 -31.72 -25.82
CA LYS A 81 -17.29 -30.27 -25.97
C LYS A 81 -17.45 -29.54 -24.65
N THR A 82 -18.45 -29.90 -23.86
CA THR A 82 -18.70 -29.29 -22.54
C THR A 82 -17.56 -29.56 -21.55
N GLU A 83 -17.00 -30.78 -21.56
CA GLU A 83 -15.79 -31.12 -20.80
C GLU A 83 -14.59 -30.26 -21.22
N ALA A 84 -14.34 -30.12 -22.53
CA ALA A 84 -13.27 -29.28 -23.04
C ALA A 84 -13.44 -27.80 -22.69
N GLU A 85 -14.66 -27.27 -22.76
CA GLU A 85 -14.99 -25.90 -22.35
C GLU A 85 -14.76 -25.70 -20.85
N SER A 86 -15.17 -26.67 -20.02
CA SER A 86 -14.93 -26.64 -18.57
C SER A 86 -13.44 -26.67 -18.23
N LEU A 87 -12.66 -27.50 -18.93
CA LEU A 87 -11.20 -27.60 -18.76
C LEU A 87 -10.52 -26.29 -19.12
N LEU A 88 -10.90 -25.67 -20.24
CA LEU A 88 -10.38 -24.37 -20.66
C LEU A 88 -10.72 -23.27 -19.65
N GLN A 89 -11.94 -23.26 -19.11
CA GLN A 89 -12.33 -22.30 -18.08
C GLN A 89 -11.52 -22.48 -16.79
N ASN A 90 -11.32 -23.72 -16.37
CA ASN A 90 -10.50 -24.06 -15.21
C ASN A 90 -9.03 -23.64 -15.40
N MET A 91 -8.46 -23.90 -16.58
CA MET A 91 -7.10 -23.48 -16.93
C MET A 91 -6.96 -21.95 -16.92
N LYS A 92 -7.93 -21.23 -17.49
CA LYS A 92 -7.95 -19.76 -17.46
C LYS A 92 -8.01 -19.23 -16.02
N ALA A 93 -8.90 -19.77 -15.19
CA ALA A 93 -9.01 -19.39 -13.79
C ALA A 93 -7.71 -19.68 -13.01
N TYR A 94 -7.03 -20.78 -13.32
CA TYR A 94 -5.74 -21.10 -12.71
C TYR A 94 -4.64 -20.12 -13.14
N ILE A 95 -4.56 -19.79 -14.44
CA ILE A 95 -3.60 -18.80 -14.96
C ILE A 95 -3.79 -17.44 -14.28
N GLU A 96 -5.03 -16.97 -14.13
CA GLU A 96 -5.33 -15.71 -13.44
C GLU A 96 -4.93 -15.75 -11.96
N LYS A 97 -5.18 -16.87 -11.26
CA LYS A 97 -4.70 -17.05 -9.88
C LYS A 97 -3.18 -16.97 -9.78
N VAL A 98 -2.45 -17.62 -10.69
CA VAL A 98 -0.98 -17.59 -10.70
C VAL A 98 -0.47 -16.19 -11.01
N ARG A 99 -1.09 -15.47 -11.97
CA ARG A 99 -0.75 -14.08 -12.27
C ARG A 99 -0.91 -13.17 -11.06
N HIS A 100 -2.05 -13.25 -10.37
CA HIS A 100 -2.27 -12.49 -9.13
C HIS A 100 -1.26 -12.86 -8.03
N TYR A 101 -0.91 -14.14 -7.89
CA TYR A 101 0.10 -14.56 -6.94
C TYR A 101 1.48 -13.96 -7.28
N LEU A 102 1.90 -14.01 -8.55
CA LEU A 102 3.18 -13.45 -8.98
C LEU A 102 3.22 -11.92 -8.81
N ASP A 103 2.16 -11.20 -9.16
CA ASP A 103 2.08 -9.75 -8.97
C ASP A 103 2.13 -9.36 -7.48
N SER A 104 1.37 -10.06 -6.64
CA SER A 104 1.41 -9.84 -5.19
C SER A 104 2.78 -10.20 -4.59
N TYR A 105 3.42 -11.27 -5.07
CA TYR A 105 4.76 -11.66 -4.64
C TYR A 105 5.82 -10.62 -5.05
N GLU A 106 5.78 -10.13 -6.29
CA GLU A 106 6.69 -9.10 -6.79
C GLU A 106 6.53 -7.80 -5.99
N LYS A 107 5.29 -7.38 -5.75
CA LYS A 107 4.99 -6.20 -4.93
C LYS A 107 5.50 -6.36 -3.50
N ASN A 108 5.23 -7.50 -2.87
CA ASN A 108 5.70 -7.79 -1.52
C ASN A 108 7.23 -7.89 -1.44
N SER A 109 7.89 -8.47 -2.45
CA SER A 109 9.35 -8.57 -2.53
C SER A 109 9.99 -7.18 -2.62
N LYS A 110 9.46 -6.30 -3.49
CA LYS A 110 9.92 -4.91 -3.60
C LYS A 110 9.73 -4.15 -2.29
N GLN A 111 8.58 -4.31 -1.63
CA GLN A 111 8.32 -3.67 -0.34
C GLN A 111 9.27 -4.15 0.76
N LYS A 112 9.55 -5.45 0.85
CA LYS A 112 10.53 -5.99 1.80
C LYS A 112 11.93 -5.43 1.55
N LEU A 113 12.38 -5.44 0.30
CA LEU A 113 13.67 -4.86 -0.09
C LEU A 113 13.76 -3.37 0.26
N GLU A 114 12.67 -2.62 0.06
CA GLU A 114 12.63 -1.21 0.40
C GLU A 114 12.71 -0.98 1.92
N ILE A 115 11.99 -1.77 2.71
CA ILE A 115 12.05 -1.71 4.18
C ILE A 115 13.47 -2.03 4.67
N GLU A 116 14.06 -3.14 4.20
CA GLU A 116 15.43 -3.52 4.57
C GLU A 116 16.47 -2.47 4.15
N ALA A 117 16.32 -1.87 2.96
CA ALA A 117 17.17 -0.78 2.50
C ALA A 117 17.03 0.46 3.39
N ARG A 118 15.81 0.83 3.79
CA ARG A 118 15.54 1.94 4.70
C ARG A 118 16.13 1.68 6.09
N GLU A 119 16.00 0.47 6.63
CA GLU A 119 16.57 0.10 7.93
C GLU A 119 18.10 0.17 7.90
N LYS A 120 18.74 -0.36 6.85
CA LYS A 120 20.20 -0.26 6.67
C LYS A 120 20.64 1.19 6.56
N LEU A 121 19.94 2.00 5.75
CA LEU A 121 20.26 3.41 5.57
C LEU A 121 20.08 4.20 6.87
N HIS A 122 19.04 3.89 7.65
CA HIS A 122 18.86 4.45 8.98
C HIS A 122 20.01 4.09 9.92
N GLY A 123 20.47 2.84 9.91
CA GLY A 123 21.66 2.40 10.65
C GLY A 123 22.92 3.20 10.27
N PHE A 124 23.19 3.34 8.97
CA PHE A 124 24.33 4.14 8.48
C PHE A 124 24.22 5.61 8.85
N TYR A 125 23.03 6.20 8.73
CA TYR A 125 22.79 7.58 9.13
C TYR A 125 23.05 7.81 10.62
N ASN A 126 22.57 6.90 11.47
CA ASN A 126 22.82 6.96 12.92
C ASN A 126 24.32 6.81 13.23
N GLN A 127 25.02 5.92 12.54
CA GLN A 127 26.47 5.78 12.71
C GLN A 127 27.22 7.03 12.26
N ALA A 128 26.86 7.62 11.12
CA ALA A 128 27.48 8.84 10.61
C ALA A 128 27.24 10.03 11.55
N THR A 129 26.03 10.18 12.08
CA THR A 129 25.72 11.24 13.06
C THR A 129 26.47 11.06 14.36
N GLN A 130 26.61 9.82 14.87
CA GLN A 130 27.44 9.53 16.03
C GLN A 130 28.92 9.85 15.78
N GLN A 131 29.45 9.47 14.62
CA GLN A 131 30.82 9.80 14.24
C GLN A 131 31.03 11.31 14.17
N GLN A 132 30.11 12.04 13.55
CA GLN A 132 30.18 13.50 13.48
C GLN A 132 30.19 14.13 14.89
N ASN A 133 29.28 13.69 15.77
CA ASN A 133 29.23 14.16 17.16
C ASN A 133 30.56 13.89 17.88
N LEU A 134 31.14 12.69 17.74
CA LEU A 134 32.43 12.36 18.33
C LEU A 134 33.56 13.24 17.77
N THR A 135 33.57 13.49 16.45
CA THR A 135 34.57 14.40 15.85
C THR A 135 34.45 15.82 16.36
N ASP A 136 33.22 16.31 16.58
CA ASP A 136 32.98 17.64 17.13
C ASP A 136 33.40 17.73 18.60
N ILE A 137 33.15 16.68 19.38
CA ILE A 137 33.64 16.55 20.77
C ILE A 137 35.18 16.53 20.81
N SER A 138 35.83 15.70 19.98
CA SER A 138 37.29 15.65 19.89
C SER A 138 37.88 17.00 19.51
N ARG A 139 37.28 17.68 18.52
CA ARG A 139 37.71 19.02 18.10
C ARG A 139 37.53 20.05 19.21
N ALA A 140 36.42 20.01 19.95
CA ALA A 140 36.19 20.88 21.10
C ALA A 140 37.22 20.65 22.21
N LEU A 141 37.55 19.39 22.50
CA LEU A 141 38.61 19.04 23.47
C LEU A 141 39.99 19.51 23.01
N GLU A 142 40.34 19.29 21.73
CA GLU A 142 41.61 19.75 21.15
C GLU A 142 41.78 21.26 21.27
N LYS A 143 40.73 22.03 20.94
CA LYS A 143 40.72 23.50 21.11
C LYS A 143 40.90 23.91 22.57
N LYS A 144 40.25 23.21 23.51
CA LYS A 144 40.43 23.49 24.95
C LYS A 144 41.84 23.18 25.45
N ILE A 145 42.50 22.16 24.91
CA ILE A 145 43.87 21.77 25.29
C ILE A 145 44.90 22.73 24.68
N ASN A 146 44.81 22.96 23.37
CA ASN A 146 45.79 23.76 22.63
C ASN A 146 45.58 25.28 22.82
N GLY A 147 44.43 25.66 23.38
CA GLY A 147 43.97 27.04 23.42
C GLY A 147 43.38 27.49 22.10
N TYR A 148 42.70 28.63 22.16
CA TYR A 148 42.12 29.29 21.00
C TYR A 148 43.21 30.18 20.40
N GLY A 149 43.89 29.70 19.37
CA GLY A 149 44.96 30.45 18.70
C GLY A 149 44.47 31.76 18.07
N THR A 150 45.37 32.45 17.36
CA THR A 150 45.10 33.75 16.71
C THR A 150 43.96 33.74 15.69
N GLY A 151 43.53 32.57 15.21
CA GLY A 151 42.43 32.41 14.26
C GLY A 151 41.04 32.81 14.78
N TYR A 152 40.88 33.00 16.10
CA TYR A 152 39.60 33.41 16.71
C TYR A 152 39.62 34.86 17.25
N LEU A 153 40.66 35.64 16.92
CA LEU A 153 40.70 37.06 17.26
C LEU A 153 39.74 37.82 16.34
N LEU A 154 38.48 37.90 16.75
CA LEU A 154 37.47 38.72 16.09
C LEU A 154 37.16 39.93 16.98
N PRO A 155 37.60 41.14 16.58
CA PRO A 155 37.32 42.34 17.35
C PRO A 155 35.83 42.70 17.36
N ALA A 156 35.39 43.29 18.46
CA ALA A 156 34.02 43.75 18.65
C ALA A 156 33.63 44.87 17.67
N HIS A 157 34.59 45.66 17.16
CA HIS A 157 34.31 46.71 16.18
C HIS A 157 33.82 46.16 14.84
N THR A 158 34.23 44.94 14.46
CA THR A 158 33.77 44.29 13.22
C THR A 158 32.25 44.14 13.19
N LEU A 159 31.62 43.95 14.36
CA LEU A 159 30.16 43.89 14.45
C LEU A 159 29.49 45.23 14.16
N LEU A 160 30.18 46.36 14.35
CA LEU A 160 29.63 47.68 14.05
C LEU A 160 29.44 47.85 12.53
N ASP A 161 30.32 47.25 11.73
CA ASP A 161 30.26 47.32 10.27
C ASP A 161 29.10 46.48 9.69
N GLU A 162 28.66 45.46 10.44
CA GLU A 162 27.52 44.60 10.08
C GLU A 162 26.15 45.20 10.47
N LEU A 163 26.12 46.32 11.19
CA LEU A 163 24.88 46.96 11.63
C LEU A 163 24.19 47.76 10.52
N ILE A 164 22.87 47.87 10.63
CA ILE A 164 22.07 48.76 9.78
C ILE A 164 22.42 50.23 10.08
N ASP A 165 22.45 51.05 9.03
CA ASP A 165 22.65 52.49 9.14
C ASP A 165 21.71 53.13 10.16
N GLY A 166 22.30 53.86 11.11
CA GLY A 166 21.56 54.55 12.16
C GLY A 166 21.30 53.74 13.44
N TYR A 167 21.75 52.49 13.54
CA TYR A 167 21.70 51.72 14.78
C TYR A 167 22.62 52.33 15.85
N LYS A 168 22.08 52.67 17.03
CA LYS A 168 22.81 53.40 18.07
C LYS A 168 23.18 52.52 19.26
N HIS A 169 24.09 53.05 20.09
CA HIS A 169 24.44 52.46 21.38
C HIS A 169 23.22 52.19 22.29
N ILE A 170 22.21 53.06 22.26
CA ILE A 170 20.99 52.88 23.07
C ILE A 170 20.23 51.64 22.61
N ASP A 171 20.12 51.43 21.30
CA ASP A 171 19.42 50.28 20.71
C ASP A 171 20.15 48.97 21.05
N ALA A 172 21.49 48.97 20.96
CA ALA A 172 22.32 47.84 21.41
C ALA A 172 22.08 47.49 22.88
N ALA A 173 22.03 48.49 23.76
CA ALA A 173 21.80 48.29 25.18
C ALA A 173 20.36 47.81 25.50
N LEU A 174 19.36 48.29 24.76
CA LEU A 174 17.98 47.81 24.89
C LEU A 174 17.86 46.36 24.44
N HIS A 175 18.47 46.01 23.30
CA HIS A 175 18.47 44.66 22.79
C HIS A 175 19.16 43.68 23.74
N LEU A 176 20.31 44.07 24.31
CA LEU A 176 20.99 43.26 25.34
C LEU A 176 20.08 42.99 26.55
N LYS A 177 19.36 44.00 27.03
CA LYS A 177 18.38 43.83 28.12
C LYS A 177 17.23 42.89 27.73
N GLU A 178 16.77 42.95 26.48
CA GLU A 178 15.74 42.06 25.98
C GLU A 178 16.22 40.61 25.94
N VAL A 179 17.42 40.36 25.45
CA VAL A 179 18.04 39.02 25.42
C VAL A 179 18.20 38.49 26.84
N GLN A 180 18.68 39.31 27.78
CA GLN A 180 18.76 38.94 29.20
C GLN A 180 17.41 38.57 29.81
N ARG A 181 16.34 39.28 29.44
CA ARG A 181 14.97 38.93 29.83
C ARG A 181 14.55 37.59 29.22
N LYS A 182 14.84 37.34 27.94
CA LYS A 182 14.55 36.06 27.27
C LYS A 182 15.26 34.89 27.97
N ILE A 183 16.52 35.07 28.36
CA ILE A 183 17.31 34.06 29.09
C ILE A 183 16.66 33.76 30.46
N LYS A 184 16.32 34.79 31.25
CA LYS A 184 15.63 34.61 32.54
C LYS A 184 14.30 33.88 32.38
N ASN A 185 13.49 34.31 31.41
CA ASN A 185 12.22 33.66 31.12
C ASN A 185 12.42 32.18 30.72
N ALA A 186 13.42 31.86 29.89
CA ALA A 186 13.69 30.49 29.48
C ALA A 186 14.05 29.59 30.68
N ILE A 187 14.84 30.12 31.63
CA ILE A 187 15.20 29.41 32.87
C ILE A 187 13.97 29.21 33.76
N GLU A 188 13.17 30.26 33.99
CA GLU A 188 11.97 30.20 34.83
C GLU A 188 10.93 29.19 34.31
N HIS A 189 10.79 29.09 32.99
CA HIS A 189 9.84 28.17 32.34
C HIS A 189 10.45 26.79 32.04
N ASN A 190 11.68 26.50 32.46
CA ASN A 190 12.42 25.26 32.16
C ASN A 190 12.52 24.94 30.66
N CYS A 191 12.51 25.95 29.79
CA CYS A 191 12.63 25.80 28.33
C CYS A 191 14.09 25.81 27.86
N VAL A 192 15.03 25.39 28.71
CA VAL A 192 16.49 25.49 28.48
C VAL A 192 17.06 24.19 27.93
N GLY A 193 16.49 23.06 28.34
CA GLY A 193 17.08 21.75 28.13
C GLY A 193 16.04 20.64 28.19
N ASP A 194 16.52 19.44 27.93
CA ASP A 194 15.72 18.22 27.90
C ASP A 194 16.48 17.08 28.60
N CYS A 195 15.76 16.08 29.10
CA CYS A 195 16.33 14.95 29.83
C CYS A 195 15.35 13.76 29.87
N ASP A 196 15.88 12.55 29.72
CA ASP A 196 15.13 11.31 29.57
C ASP A 196 14.73 10.66 30.93
N TYR A 197 14.94 11.35 32.06
CA TYR A 197 14.44 10.86 33.35
C TYR A 197 12.91 10.77 33.34
N VAL A 198 12.40 9.60 33.71
CA VAL A 198 10.95 9.36 33.88
C VAL A 198 10.41 10.13 35.09
N GLU A 199 11.19 10.22 36.17
CA GLU A 199 10.80 10.97 37.37
C GLU A 199 10.98 12.47 37.17
N GLU A 200 9.89 13.23 37.27
CA GLU A 200 9.87 14.68 37.01
C GLU A 200 10.86 15.47 37.88
N LYS A 201 10.95 15.17 39.18
CA LYS A 201 11.88 15.87 40.09
C LYS A 201 13.34 15.66 39.66
N ARG A 202 13.73 14.42 39.34
CA ARG A 202 15.09 14.12 38.86
C ARG A 202 15.36 14.77 37.51
N ARG A 203 14.39 14.75 36.60
CA ARG A 203 14.47 15.41 35.30
C ARG A 203 14.73 16.90 35.44
N LEU A 204 13.93 17.60 36.25
CA LEU A 204 14.09 19.03 36.51
C LEU A 204 15.43 19.34 37.18
N SER A 205 15.85 18.56 38.17
CA SER A 205 17.16 18.73 38.82
C SER A 205 18.33 18.54 37.85
N ALA A 206 18.27 17.53 36.97
CA ALA A 206 19.31 17.28 35.98
C ALA A 206 19.41 18.42 34.95
N ILE A 207 18.27 18.88 34.42
CA ILE A 207 18.21 20.03 33.52
C ILE A 207 18.76 21.28 34.21
N ALA A 208 18.36 21.54 35.46
CA ALA A 208 18.83 22.69 36.23
C ALA A 208 20.35 22.64 36.47
N LEU A 209 20.91 21.46 36.77
CA LEU A 209 22.35 21.28 36.97
C LEU A 209 23.14 21.60 35.70
N VAL A 210 22.78 20.98 34.57
CA VAL A 210 23.46 21.19 33.28
C VAL A 210 23.33 22.65 32.84
N THR A 211 22.14 23.24 33.02
CA THR A 211 21.87 24.66 32.76
C THR A 211 22.76 25.57 33.60
N HIS A 212 22.88 25.30 34.90
CA HIS A 212 23.70 26.10 35.81
C HIS A 212 25.20 26.03 35.43
N VAL A 213 25.70 24.82 35.11
CA VAL A 213 27.08 24.64 34.65
C VAL A 213 27.35 25.46 33.38
N PHE A 214 26.47 25.39 32.38
CA PHE A 214 26.66 26.16 31.15
C PHE A 214 26.53 27.67 31.36
N ASN A 215 25.53 28.12 32.13
CA ASN A 215 25.36 29.54 32.45
C ASN A 215 26.57 30.10 33.19
N SER A 216 27.11 29.38 34.18
CA SER A 216 28.31 29.84 34.90
C SER A 216 29.51 30.03 33.97
N LYS A 217 29.69 29.15 32.97
CA LYS A 217 30.73 29.31 31.94
C LYS A 217 30.45 30.52 31.05
N ALA A 218 29.21 30.70 30.63
CA ALA A 218 28.83 31.83 29.80
C ALA A 218 28.99 33.17 30.54
N ASP A 219 28.66 33.23 31.83
CA ASP A 219 28.85 34.41 32.69
C ASP A 219 30.33 34.70 32.92
N LEU A 220 31.15 33.65 33.08
CA LEU A 220 32.60 33.78 33.11
C LEU A 220 33.12 34.42 31.82
N TYR A 221 32.62 34.01 30.65
CA TYR A 221 33.03 34.61 29.37
C TYR A 221 32.57 36.05 29.20
N LEU A 222 31.34 36.38 29.61
CA LEU A 222 30.88 37.77 29.65
C LEU A 222 31.77 38.65 30.54
N SER A 223 32.19 38.14 31.71
CA SER A 223 33.08 38.90 32.61
C SER A 223 34.50 39.12 32.06
N ARG A 224 34.94 38.27 31.13
CA ARG A 224 36.27 38.31 30.49
C ARG A 224 36.26 38.98 29.12
N LEU A 225 35.10 39.48 28.70
CA LEU A 225 34.91 40.10 27.40
C LEU A 225 35.73 41.38 27.27
N ARG A 226 36.50 41.48 26.20
CA ARG A 226 37.30 42.63 25.78
C ARG A 226 36.97 42.96 24.32
N HIS A 227 37.53 44.06 23.81
CA HIS A 227 37.29 44.51 22.44
C HIS A 227 37.92 43.60 21.38
N ASP A 228 38.90 42.76 21.74
CA ASP A 228 39.72 41.96 20.80
C ASP A 228 39.44 40.45 20.82
N ASN A 229 38.78 39.94 21.87
CA ASN A 229 38.67 38.50 22.15
C ASN A 229 37.26 37.92 21.97
N MET A 230 36.35 38.65 21.33
CA MET A 230 34.95 38.24 21.19
C MET A 230 34.81 36.91 20.42
N GLY A 231 35.56 36.75 19.31
CA GLY A 231 35.54 35.51 18.53
C GLY A 231 35.99 34.27 19.33
N GLU A 232 37.05 34.41 20.15
CA GLU A 232 37.55 33.35 21.03
C GLU A 232 36.50 32.95 22.06
N LEU A 233 35.82 33.92 22.68
CA LEU A 233 34.81 33.65 23.70
C LEU A 233 33.54 33.01 23.09
N ILE A 234 33.15 33.40 21.88
CA ILE A 234 32.07 32.76 21.13
C ILE A 234 32.40 31.29 20.87
N GLN A 235 33.59 31.01 20.33
CA GLN A 235 34.00 29.64 20.05
C GLN A 235 34.14 28.82 21.33
N SER A 236 34.70 29.41 22.38
CA SER A 236 34.84 28.78 23.70
C SER A 236 33.49 28.37 24.28
N LEU A 237 32.47 29.20 24.13
CA LEU A 237 31.12 28.91 24.60
C LEU A 237 30.45 27.82 23.77
N GLN A 238 30.64 27.82 22.44
CA GLN A 238 30.14 26.76 21.57
C GLN A 238 30.78 25.40 21.88
N ASP A 239 32.09 25.37 22.10
CA ASP A 239 32.79 24.15 22.49
C ASP A 239 32.31 23.66 23.86
N ASP A 240 32.11 24.56 24.82
CA ASP A 240 31.55 24.18 26.12
C ASP A 240 30.14 23.66 26.05
N PHE A 241 29.30 24.17 25.14
CA PHE A 241 27.98 23.61 24.89
C PHE A 241 28.07 22.15 24.43
N ILE A 242 28.96 21.84 23.48
CA ILE A 242 29.20 20.48 23.00
C ILE A 242 29.64 19.58 24.16
N LEU A 243 30.63 20.03 24.94
CA LEU A 243 31.18 19.24 26.04
C LEU A 243 30.18 19.05 27.19
N VAL A 244 29.45 20.10 27.58
CA VAL A 244 28.43 20.02 28.64
C VAL A 244 27.32 19.05 28.24
N ASN A 245 26.86 19.08 26.99
CA ASN A 245 25.87 18.11 26.49
C ASN A 245 26.43 16.69 26.41
N HIS A 246 27.71 16.54 26.05
CA HIS A 246 28.38 15.23 26.05
C HIS A 246 28.46 14.65 27.47
N TYR A 247 28.90 15.41 28.46
CA TYR A 247 28.94 14.96 29.86
C TYR A 247 27.55 14.77 30.46
N GLY A 248 26.58 15.58 30.03
CA GLY A 248 25.18 15.46 30.39
C GLY A 248 24.53 14.14 29.95
N ALA A 249 25.11 13.46 28.94
CA ALA A 249 24.66 12.14 28.51
C ALA A 249 24.66 11.09 29.65
N ALA A 250 25.62 11.19 30.58
CA ALA A 250 25.69 10.31 31.75
C ALA A 250 24.52 10.50 32.74
N PHE A 251 23.81 11.62 32.65
CA PHE A 251 22.67 11.97 33.51
C PHE A 251 21.35 11.85 32.74
N SER A 252 21.09 10.67 32.17
CA SER A 252 19.90 10.40 31.35
C SER A 252 19.71 11.41 30.21
N TYR A 253 20.76 11.58 29.40
CA TYR A 253 20.75 12.49 28.24
C TYR A 253 20.32 13.92 28.56
N ALA A 254 20.68 14.41 29.76
CA ALA A 254 20.46 15.81 30.14
C ALA A 254 21.25 16.71 29.20
N ARG A 255 20.54 17.54 28.42
CA ARG A 255 21.13 18.34 27.34
C ARG A 255 20.51 19.73 27.28
N ILE A 256 21.31 20.70 26.89
CA ILE A 256 20.90 22.07 26.61
C ILE A 256 20.45 22.15 25.17
N GLN A 257 19.35 22.86 24.94
CA GLN A 257 18.84 23.09 23.59
C GLN A 257 19.67 24.13 22.83
N ALA A 258 19.78 23.96 21.52
CA ALA A 258 20.48 24.91 20.65
C ALA A 258 19.86 26.32 20.68
N SER A 259 18.56 26.42 20.94
CA SER A 259 17.85 27.71 21.15
C SER A 259 18.45 28.50 22.30
N PHE A 260 18.79 27.84 23.41
CA PHE A 260 19.37 28.48 24.58
C PHE A 260 20.85 28.87 24.36
N LEU A 261 21.62 28.04 23.65
CA LEU A 261 22.95 28.44 23.16
C LEU A 261 22.85 29.71 22.31
N GLY A 262 21.87 29.79 21.41
CA GLY A 262 21.61 30.97 20.59
C GLY A 262 21.44 32.24 21.43
N LEU A 263 20.61 32.20 22.47
CA LEU A 263 20.41 33.34 23.37
C LEU A 263 21.70 33.77 24.09
N ARG A 264 22.51 32.81 24.57
CA ARG A 264 23.77 33.13 25.26
C ARG A 264 24.85 33.67 24.32
N LEU A 265 24.89 33.19 23.07
CA LEU A 265 25.77 33.73 22.03
C LEU A 265 25.34 35.14 21.62
N GLU A 266 24.04 35.38 21.51
CA GLU A 266 23.47 36.68 21.23
C GLU A 266 23.80 37.67 22.35
N GLU A 267 23.64 37.28 23.61
CA GLU A 267 24.03 38.10 24.76
C GLU A 267 25.51 38.51 24.68
N LEU A 268 26.40 37.57 24.39
CA LEU A 268 27.84 37.83 24.27
C LEU A 268 28.16 38.80 23.13
N LYS A 269 27.52 38.64 21.98
CA LYS A 269 27.67 39.54 20.82
C LYS A 269 27.20 40.96 21.13
N PHE A 270 26.00 41.11 21.72
CA PHE A 270 25.47 42.44 22.04
C PHE A 270 26.19 43.10 23.22
N ALA A 271 26.72 42.32 24.17
CA ALA A 271 27.62 42.84 25.19
C ALA A 271 28.90 43.40 24.55
N ALA A 272 29.48 42.69 23.58
CA ALA A 272 30.66 43.15 22.85
C ALA A 272 30.37 44.42 22.05
N LEU A 273 29.19 44.50 21.43
CA LEU A 273 28.73 45.65 20.68
C LEU A 273 28.60 46.91 21.56
N VAL A 274 27.99 46.77 22.74
CA VAL A 274 27.87 47.86 23.72
C VAL A 274 29.26 48.34 24.16
N LEU A 275 30.21 47.43 24.38
CA LEU A 275 31.60 47.78 24.69
C LEU A 275 32.25 48.56 23.54
N ALA A 276 32.12 48.10 22.30
CA ALA A 276 32.70 48.75 21.13
C ALA A 276 32.16 50.18 20.93
N PHE A 277 30.85 50.38 21.08
CA PHE A 277 30.25 51.71 21.03
C PHE A 277 30.78 52.66 22.12
N LYS A 278 30.96 52.15 23.35
CA LYS A 278 31.51 52.94 24.47
C LYS A 278 32.96 53.34 24.22
N GLU A 279 33.74 52.48 23.57
CA GLU A 279 35.13 52.74 23.19
C GLU A 279 35.20 53.82 22.09
N LYS A 280 34.41 53.66 21.03
CA LYS A 280 34.28 54.67 19.96
C LYS A 280 33.88 56.05 20.49
N GLN A 281 32.98 56.12 21.46
CA GLN A 281 32.61 57.39 22.11
C GLN A 281 33.76 58.02 22.90
N ARG A 282 34.57 57.21 23.60
CA ARG A 282 35.74 57.69 24.35
C ARG A 282 36.84 58.19 23.43
N GLU A 283 37.07 57.51 22.31
CA GLU A 283 38.03 57.92 21.29
C GLU A 283 37.63 59.26 20.68
N GLN A 284 36.36 59.42 20.30
CA GLN A 284 35.83 60.69 19.77
C GLN A 284 35.96 61.84 20.77
N GLN A 285 35.69 61.59 22.07
CA GLN A 285 35.85 62.61 23.11
C GLN A 285 37.33 63.00 23.31
N SER A 286 38.24 62.02 23.29
CA SER A 286 39.68 62.25 23.42
C SER A 286 40.23 63.07 22.25
N GLN A 287 39.80 62.77 21.03
CA GLN A 287 40.21 63.51 19.82
C GLN A 287 39.72 64.96 19.84
N MET A 288 38.47 65.21 20.27
CA MET A 288 37.96 66.58 20.41
C MET A 288 38.73 67.37 21.48
N GLN A 289 39.13 66.74 22.59
CA GLN A 289 39.94 67.39 23.62
C GLN A 289 41.34 67.73 23.14
N GLN A 290 41.99 66.85 22.37
CA GLN A 290 43.31 67.10 21.80
C GLN A 290 43.29 68.24 20.79
N GLN A 291 42.27 68.31 19.93
CA GLN A 291 42.10 69.42 18.97
C GLN A 291 41.84 70.77 19.65
N MET A 292 41.25 70.78 20.86
CA MET A 292 41.07 72.01 21.65
C MET A 292 42.32 72.45 22.42
N VAL A 293 43.33 71.58 22.56
CA VAL A 293 44.60 71.89 23.25
C VAL A 293 45.69 72.32 22.27
N GLU A 294 45.59 71.91 20.99
CA GLU A 294 46.54 72.25 19.92
C GLU A 294 46.13 73.45 19.06
N GLY A 295 44.88 73.93 19.17
CA GLY A 295 44.36 75.12 18.48
C GLY A 295 44.29 76.34 19.37
#